data_AF-A0A7Y9EZQ5-F1
#
_entry.id   AF-A0A7Y9EZQ5-F1
#
_cell.length_a   1.000
_cell.length_b   1.000
_cell.length_c   1.000
_cell.angle_alpha   90.00
_cell.angle_beta   90.00
_cell.angle_gamma   90.00
#
_symmetry.space_group_name_H-M   'P 1'
#
loop_
_entity.id
_entity.type
_entity.pdbx_description
1 polymer ?
#
loop_
_entity_poly.entity_id
_entity_poly.type
_entity_poly.pdbx_seq_one_letter_code
_entity_poly.pdbx_strand_id
1 'polypeptide(L)'
;MSVEPWVVGLVCNTVIAIAYLLISTAIVVPLARSNQLRTNPLGAATAAIFLTCAVHHGAHSVHMLLPSFGLDDVQGLAMRTAWGWPLALWDVVGAAVGVYYWSQRRQYSSLMEGAQLFQDLRQREQQALELNDTVLQGLVVAKMALDLDDPARAQAALSSSIDSASRIITDLLGNSASQSLELVRSAAAEILKEPPDGDPTAPPERPAP
;
A
#
# COMPACT_ATOMS: atom_id res chain seq x y z
N MET A 1 11.58 38.46 31.55
CA MET A 1 10.19 38.10 31.19
C MET A 1 9.92 36.72 31.76
N SER A 2 9.01 36.61 32.73
CA SER A 2 8.47 35.31 33.16
C SER A 2 7.60 34.76 32.03
N VAL A 3 7.71 33.47 31.75
CA VAL A 3 6.79 32.80 30.81
C VAL A 3 5.48 32.59 31.55
N GLU A 4 4.39 33.14 31.00
CA GLU A 4 3.06 32.94 31.56
C GLU A 4 2.53 31.53 31.24
N PRO A 5 1.98 30.79 32.22
CA PRO A 5 1.58 29.40 32.03
C PRO A 5 0.49 29.23 30.96
N TRP A 6 -0.41 30.20 30.79
CA TRP A 6 -1.42 30.17 29.73
C TRP A 6 -0.82 30.26 28.32
N VAL A 7 0.34 30.92 28.15
CA VAL A 7 1.04 30.99 26.86
C VAL A 7 1.61 29.61 26.52
N VAL A 8 2.19 28.93 27.51
CA VAL A 8 2.65 27.54 27.37
C VAL A 8 1.46 26.64 27.03
N GLY A 9 0.37 26.76 27.77
CA GLY A 9 -0.86 26.01 27.53
C GLY A 9 -1.39 26.20 26.11
N LEU A 10 -1.48 27.45 25.63
CA LEU A 10 -1.91 27.78 24.27
C LEU A 10 -1.03 27.10 23.21
N VAL A 11 0.30 27.21 23.33
CA VAL A 11 1.24 26.64 22.35
C VAL A 11 1.14 25.11 22.35
N CYS A 12 1.18 24.49 23.54
CA CYS A 12 1.13 23.05 23.67
C CYS A 12 -0.22 22.47 23.19
N ASN A 13 -1.35 23.09 23.55
CA ASN A 13 -2.67 22.67 23.05
C ASN A 13 -2.77 22.81 21.52
N THR A 14 -2.16 23.84 20.94
CA THR A 14 -2.11 23.99 19.47
C THR A 14 -1.32 22.85 18.82
N VAL A 15 -0.16 22.51 19.40
CA VAL A 15 0.67 21.38 18.95
C VAL A 15 -0.09 20.06 19.07
N ILE A 16 -0.77 19.80 20.19
CA ILE A 16 -1.59 18.60 20.39
C ILE A 16 -2.71 18.53 19.35
N ALA A 17 -3.43 19.63 19.14
CA ALA A 17 -4.51 19.69 18.16
C ALA A 17 -4.03 19.32 16.75
N ILE A 18 -2.90 19.90 16.31
CA ILE A 18 -2.30 19.60 15.01
C ILE A 18 -1.85 18.14 14.95
N ALA A 19 -1.11 17.65 15.96
CA ALA A 19 -0.63 16.28 15.99
C ALA A 19 -1.78 15.27 15.92
N TYR A 20 -2.85 15.49 16.68
CA TYR A 20 -4.00 14.60 16.72
C TYR A 20 -4.83 14.64 15.42
N LEU A 21 -4.96 15.80 14.77
CA LEU A 21 -5.56 15.89 13.43
C LEU A 21 -4.74 15.10 12.40
N LEU A 22 -3.41 15.23 12.45
CA LEU A 22 -2.52 14.48 11.57
C LEU A 22 -2.62 12.97 11.80
N ILE A 23 -2.68 12.53 13.06
CA ILE A 23 -2.88 11.11 13.40
C ILE A 23 -4.24 10.62 12.89
N SER A 24 -5.31 11.37 13.14
CA SER A 24 -6.66 11.01 12.70
C SER A 24 -6.71 10.87 11.17
N THR A 25 -6.19 11.85 10.44
CA THR A 25 -6.13 11.79 8.96
C THR A 25 -5.28 10.64 8.44
N ALA A 26 -4.14 10.34 9.08
CA ALA A 26 -3.30 9.19 8.72
C ALA A 26 -3.95 7.83 9.00
N ILE A 27 -4.99 7.76 9.82
CA ILE A 27 -5.81 6.56 10.02
C ILE A 27 -6.97 6.53 9.02
N VAL A 28 -7.70 7.65 8.87
CA VAL A 28 -8.89 7.74 8.00
C VAL A 28 -8.52 7.54 6.53
N VAL A 29 -7.45 8.14 6.03
CA VAL A 29 -7.13 8.13 4.60
C VAL A 29 -6.92 6.71 4.05
N PRO A 30 -6.08 5.84 4.66
CA PRO A 30 -5.94 4.46 4.22
C PRO A 30 -7.24 3.66 4.32
N LEU A 31 -7.99 3.81 5.42
CA LEU A 31 -9.26 3.11 5.62
C LEU A 31 -10.33 3.53 4.61
N ALA A 32 -10.37 4.81 4.25
CA ALA A 32 -11.29 5.34 3.25
C ALA A 32 -10.92 4.82 1.85
N ARG A 33 -9.62 4.87 1.50
CA ARG A 33 -9.11 4.37 0.21
C ARG A 33 -9.35 2.87 0.02
N SER A 34 -9.36 2.09 1.11
CA SER A 34 -9.66 0.66 1.08
C SER A 34 -11.14 0.31 1.32
N ASN A 35 -12.05 1.30 1.43
CA ASN A 35 -13.46 1.11 1.79
C ASN A 35 -13.69 0.34 3.11
N GLN A 36 -12.74 0.43 4.05
CA GLN A 36 -12.76 -0.30 5.33
C GLN A 36 -13.32 0.51 6.50
N LEU A 37 -13.78 1.75 6.30
CA LEU A 37 -14.28 2.59 7.40
C LEU A 37 -15.44 1.95 8.19
N ARG A 38 -16.30 1.16 7.53
CA ARG A 38 -17.41 0.45 8.18
C ARG A 38 -17.06 -0.96 8.65
N THR A 39 -16.13 -1.62 7.97
CA THR A 39 -15.75 -3.01 8.24
C THR A 39 -14.61 -3.13 9.25
N ASN A 40 -13.88 -2.02 9.51
CA ASN A 40 -12.87 -1.90 10.55
C ASN A 40 -13.31 -0.90 11.64
N PRO A 41 -14.23 -1.30 12.54
CA PRO A 41 -14.80 -0.41 13.55
C PRO A 41 -13.75 0.09 14.55
N LEU A 42 -12.70 -0.69 14.81
CA LEU A 42 -11.63 -0.30 15.72
C LEU A 42 -10.82 0.88 15.16
N GLY A 43 -10.43 0.82 13.89
CA GLY A 43 -9.70 1.91 13.23
C GLY A 43 -10.55 3.18 13.13
N ALA A 44 -11.83 3.05 12.78
CA ALA A 44 -12.76 4.18 12.71
C ALA A 44 -12.97 4.84 14.09
N ALA A 45 -13.17 4.04 15.15
CA ALA A 45 -13.30 4.56 16.52
C ALA A 45 -12.03 5.28 16.98
N THR A 46 -10.85 4.71 16.69
CA THR A 46 -9.57 5.34 17.04
C THR A 46 -9.39 6.68 16.34
N ALA A 47 -9.69 6.76 15.04
CA ALA A 47 -9.67 8.01 14.30
C ALA A 47 -10.63 9.07 14.87
N ALA A 48 -11.82 8.64 15.30
CA ALA A 48 -12.82 9.52 15.91
C ALA A 48 -12.36 10.07 17.27
N ILE A 49 -11.73 9.23 18.12
CA ILE A 49 -11.15 9.68 19.40
C ILE A 49 -10.09 10.77 19.16
N PHE A 50 -9.13 10.54 18.25
CA PHE A 50 -8.12 11.55 17.94
C PHE A 50 -8.74 12.83 17.37
N LEU A 51 -9.77 12.71 16.53
CA LEU A 51 -10.47 13.87 15.97
C LEU A 51 -11.15 14.71 17.05
N THR A 52 -11.91 14.09 17.96
CA THR A 52 -12.61 14.83 19.02
C THR A 52 -11.63 15.47 19.99
N CYS A 53 -10.54 14.79 20.34
CA CYS A 53 -9.47 15.36 21.14
C CYS A 53 -8.79 16.55 20.42
N ALA A 54 -8.51 16.42 19.12
CA ALA A 54 -7.97 17.51 18.33
C ALA A 54 -8.86 18.77 18.37
N VAL A 55 -10.17 18.59 18.16
CA VAL A 55 -11.13 19.70 18.24
C VAL A 55 -11.16 20.30 19.64
N HIS A 56 -11.13 19.48 20.69
CA HIS A 56 -11.11 19.96 22.08
C HIS A 56 -9.87 20.82 22.39
N HIS A 57 -8.67 20.32 22.08
CA HIS A 57 -7.42 21.08 22.27
C HIS A 57 -7.32 22.32 21.35
N GLY A 58 -7.86 22.22 20.14
CA GLY A 58 -7.99 23.35 19.22
C GLY A 58 -8.90 24.44 19.79
N ALA A 59 -10.06 24.07 20.35
CA ALA A 59 -10.98 24.99 20.99
C ALA A 59 -10.34 25.71 22.18
N HIS A 60 -9.59 25.00 23.04
CA HIS A 60 -8.81 25.62 24.11
C HIS A 60 -7.82 26.65 23.57
N SER A 61 -7.09 26.29 22.52
CA SER A 61 -6.11 27.19 21.90
C SER A 61 -6.77 28.45 21.33
N VAL A 62 -7.91 28.30 20.65
CA VAL A 62 -8.67 29.41 20.07
C VAL A 62 -9.22 30.33 21.16
N HIS A 63 -9.90 29.80 22.17
CA HIS A 63 -10.44 30.62 23.27
C HIS A 63 -9.34 31.32 24.07
N MET A 64 -8.17 30.68 24.26
CA MET A 64 -7.02 31.36 24.86
C MET A 64 -6.45 32.43 23.93
N LEU A 65 -6.59 32.35 22.61
CA LEU A 65 -6.03 33.31 21.66
C LEU A 65 -6.96 34.51 21.40
N LEU A 66 -8.28 34.30 21.35
CA LEU A 66 -9.29 35.30 20.98
C LEU A 66 -9.14 36.67 21.69
N PRO A 67 -8.93 36.75 23.02
CA PRO A 67 -8.77 38.04 23.70
C PRO A 67 -7.57 38.87 23.22
N SER A 68 -6.56 38.25 22.58
CA SER A 68 -5.42 38.97 22.01
C SER A 68 -5.77 39.78 20.76
N PHE A 69 -6.91 39.50 20.13
CA PHE A 69 -7.40 40.22 18.95
C PHE A 69 -8.42 41.33 19.29
N GLY A 70 -8.60 41.65 20.58
CA GLY A 70 -9.58 42.64 21.01
C GLY A 70 -11.03 42.17 20.88
N LEU A 71 -11.24 40.87 20.70
CA LEU A 71 -12.55 40.25 20.82
C LEU A 71 -12.80 40.06 22.32
N ASP A 72 -13.75 40.80 22.89
CA ASP A 72 -14.15 40.73 24.30
C ASP A 72 -14.77 39.36 24.63
N ASP A 73 -13.90 38.37 24.79
CA ASP A 73 -14.24 37.01 25.20
C ASP A 73 -13.92 36.83 26.69
N VAL A 74 -14.94 37.08 27.52
CA VAL A 74 -14.89 36.87 28.97
C VAL A 74 -14.47 35.45 29.30
N GLN A 75 -14.88 34.45 28.50
CA GLN A 75 -14.52 33.05 28.72
C GLN A 75 -13.03 32.83 28.43
N GLY A 76 -12.51 33.42 27.35
CA GLY A 76 -11.08 33.36 27.02
C GLY A 76 -10.18 33.98 28.10
N LEU A 77 -10.56 35.13 28.65
CA LEU A 77 -9.82 35.77 29.75
C LEU A 77 -9.88 34.95 31.05
N ALA A 78 -11.06 34.44 31.40
CA ALA A 78 -11.22 33.54 32.55
C ALA A 78 -10.37 32.27 32.38
N MET A 79 -10.30 31.73 31.16
CA MET A 79 -9.51 30.55 30.86
C MET A 79 -8.00 30.79 30.98
N ARG A 80 -7.49 31.92 30.47
CA ARG A 80 -6.07 32.32 30.69
C ARG A 80 -5.73 32.43 32.16
N THR A 81 -6.64 32.95 32.97
CA THR A 81 -6.45 33.13 34.41
C THR A 81 -6.46 31.79 35.15
N ALA A 82 -7.31 30.86 34.72
CA ALA A 82 -7.42 29.53 35.29
C ALA A 82 -6.27 28.58 34.86
N TRP A 83 -5.59 28.87 33.75
CA TRP A 83 -4.53 28.01 33.19
C TRP A 83 -3.20 28.15 33.94
N GLY A 84 -3.14 27.57 35.13
CA GLY A 84 -1.93 27.53 35.95
C GLY A 84 -0.88 26.52 35.47
N TRP A 85 0.30 26.57 36.11
CA TRP A 85 1.42 25.67 35.82
C TRP A 85 1.09 24.17 35.82
N PRO A 86 0.24 23.63 36.72
CA PRO A 86 -0.10 22.20 36.67
C PRO A 86 -0.74 21.77 35.34
N LEU A 87 -1.65 22.59 34.79
CA LEU A 87 -2.29 22.33 33.49
C LEU A 87 -1.31 22.54 32.33
N ALA A 88 -0.42 23.54 32.42
CA ALA A 88 0.60 23.74 31.40
C ALA A 88 1.61 22.57 31.33
N LEU A 89 1.99 21.98 32.46
CA LEU A 89 2.94 20.85 32.53
C LEU A 89 2.37 19.57 31.92
N TRP A 90 1.21 19.13 32.42
CA TRP A 90 0.06 18.79 31.57
C TRP A 90 0.23 18.69 30.06
N ASP A 91 -0.04 19.85 29.44
CA ASP A 91 -0.02 20.10 28.01
C ASP A 91 1.37 19.89 27.40
N VAL A 92 2.45 20.24 28.09
CA VAL A 92 3.83 19.98 27.61
C VAL A 92 4.05 18.48 27.41
N VAL A 93 3.65 17.66 28.37
CA VAL A 93 3.78 16.20 28.25
C VAL A 93 2.86 15.67 27.15
N GLY A 94 1.61 16.14 27.09
CA GLY A 94 0.69 15.79 26.02
C GLY A 94 1.23 16.11 24.62
N ALA A 95 1.81 17.31 24.44
CA ALA A 95 2.43 17.75 23.20
C ALA A 95 3.65 16.90 22.85
N ALA A 96 4.53 16.63 23.82
CA ALA A 96 5.70 15.78 23.62
C ALA A 96 5.32 14.37 23.18
N VAL A 97 4.35 13.75 23.86
CA VAL A 97 3.85 12.40 23.51
C VAL A 97 3.18 12.41 22.14
N GLY A 98 2.34 13.41 21.83
CA GLY A 98 1.68 13.53 20.53
C GLY A 98 2.68 13.65 19.38
N VAL A 99 3.71 14.49 19.54
CA VAL A 99 4.78 14.66 18.54
C VAL A 99 5.62 13.38 18.40
N TYR A 100 6.00 12.75 19.52
CA TYR A 100 6.74 11.49 19.51
C TYR A 100 5.95 10.38 18.80
N TYR A 101 4.66 10.22 19.13
CA TYR A 101 3.82 9.24 18.45
C TYR A 101 3.73 9.53 16.94
N TRP A 102 3.51 10.80 16.57
CA TRP A 102 3.45 11.18 15.15
C TRP A 102 4.76 10.90 14.41
N SER A 103 5.92 11.15 15.02
CA SER A 103 7.21 10.83 14.40
C SER A 103 7.38 9.33 14.19
N GLN A 104 7.04 8.52 15.20
CA GLN A 104 7.07 7.06 15.07
C GLN A 104 6.10 6.59 13.99
N ARG A 105 4.86 7.08 13.98
CA ARG A 105 3.85 6.72 12.97
C ARG A 105 4.36 6.96 11.55
N ARG A 106 5.00 8.11 11.31
CA ARG A 106 5.54 8.48 10.00
C ARG A 106 6.70 7.56 9.58
N GLN A 107 7.58 7.20 10.52
CA GLN A 107 8.70 6.30 10.25
C GLN A 107 8.24 4.86 9.99
N TYR A 108 7.38 4.29 10.84
CA TYR A 108 6.91 2.91 10.70
C TYR A 108 5.85 2.72 9.61
N SER A 109 5.10 3.75 9.21
CA SER A 109 4.18 3.65 8.07
C SER A 109 4.92 3.31 6.77
N SER A 110 6.14 3.83 6.58
CA SER A 110 6.99 3.47 5.44
C SER A 110 7.44 1.99 5.48
N LEU A 111 7.58 1.43 6.69
CA LEU A 111 7.90 0.01 6.87
C LEU A 111 6.68 -0.90 6.65
N MET A 112 5.46 -0.42 6.93
CA MET A 112 4.21 -1.13 6.62
C MET A 112 3.96 -1.20 5.10
N GLU A 113 4.33 -0.19 4.32
CA GLU A 113 4.36 -0.29 2.85
C GLU A 113 5.32 -1.41 2.40
N GLY A 114 6.49 -1.53 3.05
CA GLY A 114 7.39 -2.66 2.83
C GLY A 114 6.76 -4.01 3.19
N ALA A 115 6.03 -4.11 4.31
CA ALA A 115 5.35 -5.33 4.72
C ALA A 115 4.22 -5.74 3.75
N GLN A 116 3.50 -4.77 3.17
CA GLN A 116 2.51 -5.04 2.11
C GLN A 116 3.19 -5.55 0.83
N LEU A 117 4.34 -4.97 0.45
CA LEU A 117 5.13 -5.48 -0.68
C LEU A 117 5.59 -6.94 -0.44
N PHE A 118 6.00 -7.28 0.79
CA PHE A 118 6.33 -8.67 1.15
C PHE A 118 5.13 -9.63 1.10
N GLN A 119 3.92 -9.15 1.44
CA GLN A 119 2.71 -9.95 1.30
C GLN A 119 2.37 -10.19 -0.17
N ASP A 120 2.49 -9.17 -1.02
CA ASP A 120 2.29 -9.29 -2.47
C ASP A 120 3.31 -10.25 -3.09
N LEU A 121 4.60 -10.14 -2.73
CA LEU A 121 5.64 -11.07 -3.18
C LEU A 121 5.34 -12.52 -2.79
N ARG A 122 4.93 -12.77 -1.54
CA ARG A 122 4.55 -14.12 -1.08
C ARG A 122 3.33 -14.65 -1.81
N GLN A 123 2.36 -13.80 -2.11
CA GLN A 123 1.16 -14.19 -2.86
C GLN A 123 1.51 -14.59 -4.30
N ARG A 124 2.39 -13.82 -4.96
CA ARG A 124 2.91 -14.17 -6.30
C ARG A 124 3.72 -15.46 -6.31
N GLU A 125 4.55 -15.68 -5.28
CA GLU A 125 5.32 -16.92 -5.13
C GLU A 125 4.39 -18.14 -4.98
N GLN A 126 3.38 -18.05 -4.13
CA GLN A 126 2.38 -19.11 -3.95
C GLN A 126 1.63 -19.42 -5.25
N GLN A 127 1.23 -18.38 -5.99
CA GLN A 127 0.58 -18.55 -7.29
C GLN A 127 1.49 -19.21 -8.33
N ALA A 128 2.78 -18.87 -8.35
CA ALA A 128 3.74 -19.50 -9.25
C ALA A 128 3.94 -20.99 -8.92
N LEU A 129 3.94 -21.34 -7.63
CA LEU A 129 4.03 -22.74 -7.18
C LEU A 129 2.77 -23.54 -7.54
N GLU A 130 1.58 -22.97 -7.36
CA GLU A 130 0.31 -23.60 -7.73
C GLU A 130 0.20 -23.87 -9.24
N LEU A 131 0.66 -22.93 -10.06
CA LEU A 131 0.75 -23.10 -11.50
C LEU A 131 1.74 -24.21 -11.88
N ASN A 132 2.91 -24.24 -11.23
CA ASN A 132 3.92 -25.27 -11.48
C ASN A 132 3.39 -26.67 -11.17
N ASP A 133 2.73 -26.86 -10.01
CA ASP A 133 2.19 -28.15 -9.59
C ASP A 133 1.07 -28.63 -10.53
N THR A 134 0.12 -27.75 -10.85
CA THR A 134 -1.00 -28.07 -11.75
C THR A 134 -0.51 -28.49 -13.14
N VAL A 135 0.47 -27.76 -13.70
CA VAL A 135 1.02 -28.07 -15.03
C VAL A 135 1.90 -29.31 -14.99
N LEU A 136 2.77 -29.47 -13.99
CA LEU A 136 3.62 -30.65 -13.84
C LEU A 136 2.80 -31.92 -13.69
N GLN A 137 1.77 -31.91 -12.83
CA GLN A 137 0.94 -33.08 -12.60
C GLN A 137 0.25 -33.53 -13.89
N GLY A 138 -0.29 -32.58 -14.65
CA GLY A 138 -0.92 -32.86 -15.94
C GLY A 138 0.05 -33.36 -17.02
N LEU A 139 1.27 -32.83 -17.06
CA LEU A 139 2.36 -33.34 -17.93
C LEU A 139 2.80 -34.75 -17.55
N VAL A 140 2.88 -35.07 -16.25
CA VAL A 140 3.20 -36.43 -15.76
C VAL A 140 2.12 -37.43 -16.19
N VAL A 141 0.84 -37.06 -16.05
CA VAL A 141 -0.28 -37.91 -16.51
C VAL A 141 -0.24 -38.11 -18.02
N ALA A 142 0.04 -37.06 -18.78
CA ALA A 142 0.16 -37.17 -20.24
C ALA A 142 1.33 -38.07 -20.64
N LYS A 143 2.50 -37.93 -20.01
CA LYS A 143 3.64 -38.81 -20.24
C LYS A 143 3.30 -40.28 -19.91
N MET A 144 2.67 -40.54 -18.77
CA MET A 144 2.31 -41.89 -18.37
C MET A 144 1.31 -42.54 -19.34
N ALA A 145 0.37 -41.76 -19.89
CA ALA A 145 -0.55 -42.23 -20.91
C ALA A 145 0.15 -42.55 -22.24
N LEU A 146 1.16 -41.75 -22.64
CA LEU A 146 2.00 -42.07 -23.79
C LEU A 146 2.84 -43.33 -23.55
N ASP A 147 3.40 -43.51 -22.35
CA ASP A 147 4.18 -44.72 -21.99
C ASP A 147 3.30 -46.00 -22.03
N LEU A 148 1.98 -45.87 -21.92
CA LEU A 148 0.98 -46.96 -22.01
C LEU A 148 0.36 -47.10 -23.41
N ASP A 149 0.85 -46.35 -24.40
CA ASP A 149 0.32 -46.34 -25.78
C ASP A 149 -1.16 -45.91 -25.87
N ASP A 150 -1.59 -45.03 -24.95
CA ASP A 150 -2.92 -44.41 -24.90
C ASP A 150 -2.84 -42.91 -25.30
N PRO A 151 -2.69 -42.62 -26.61
CA PRO A 151 -2.51 -41.25 -27.09
C PRO A 151 -3.74 -40.38 -26.86
N ALA A 152 -4.95 -40.96 -26.81
CA ALA A 152 -6.18 -40.24 -26.57
C ALA A 152 -6.20 -39.64 -25.16
N ARG A 153 -5.79 -40.43 -24.16
CA ARG A 153 -5.69 -39.97 -22.78
C ARG A 153 -4.55 -38.98 -22.56
N ALA A 154 -3.44 -39.14 -23.28
CA ALA A 154 -2.35 -38.17 -23.25
C ALA A 154 -2.79 -36.80 -23.78
N GLN A 155 -3.50 -36.76 -24.91
CA GLN A 155 -4.04 -35.52 -25.49
C GLN A 155 -5.06 -34.84 -24.57
N ALA A 156 -5.93 -35.62 -23.92
CA ALA A 156 -6.90 -35.10 -22.97
C ALA A 156 -6.21 -34.46 -21.75
N ALA A 157 -5.18 -35.11 -21.20
CA ALA A 157 -4.42 -34.59 -20.07
C ALA A 157 -3.63 -33.31 -20.41
N LEU A 158 -2.99 -33.26 -21.58
CA LEU A 158 -2.30 -32.07 -22.09
C LEU A 158 -3.28 -30.90 -22.28
N SER A 159 -4.41 -31.14 -22.94
CA SER A 159 -5.42 -30.11 -23.19
C SER A 159 -5.96 -29.53 -21.87
N SER A 160 -6.28 -30.39 -20.91
CA SER A 160 -6.73 -29.98 -19.57
C SER A 160 -5.69 -29.13 -18.83
N SER A 161 -4.40 -29.48 -18.96
CA SER A 161 -3.28 -28.75 -18.34
C SER A 161 -3.09 -27.38 -18.95
N ILE A 162 -3.16 -27.28 -20.28
CA ILE A 162 -3.06 -26.03 -21.04
C ILE A 162 -4.25 -25.12 -20.73
N ASP A 163 -5.46 -25.67 -20.67
CA ASP A 163 -6.67 -24.91 -20.34
C ASP A 163 -6.66 -24.38 -18.90
N SER A 164 -6.12 -25.16 -17.98
CA SER A 164 -5.97 -24.76 -16.58
C SER A 164 -4.88 -23.69 -16.43
N ALA A 165 -3.73 -23.87 -17.06
CA ALA A 165 -2.67 -22.86 -17.09
C ALA A 165 -3.14 -21.56 -17.73
N SER A 166 -3.88 -21.64 -18.85
CA SER A 166 -4.42 -20.46 -19.55
C SER A 166 -5.42 -19.70 -18.68
N ARG A 167 -6.29 -20.40 -17.92
CA ARG A 167 -7.20 -19.76 -16.97
C ARG A 167 -6.46 -19.07 -15.83
N ILE A 168 -5.50 -19.74 -15.19
CA ILE A 168 -4.70 -19.15 -14.11
C ILE A 168 -3.92 -17.93 -14.60
N ILE A 169 -3.27 -18.01 -15.77
CA ILE A 169 -2.55 -16.89 -16.38
C ILE A 169 -3.51 -15.75 -16.73
N THR A 170 -4.70 -16.05 -17.25
CA THR A 170 -5.73 -15.05 -17.55
C THR A 170 -6.22 -14.36 -16.29
N ASP A 171 -6.39 -15.08 -15.18
CA ASP A 171 -6.75 -14.50 -13.89
C ASP A 171 -5.63 -13.63 -13.33
N LEU A 172 -4.36 -14.07 -13.44
CA LEU A 172 -3.18 -13.31 -13.03
C LEU A 172 -3.01 -12.01 -13.85
N LEU A 173 -3.18 -12.11 -15.17
CA LEU A 173 -3.06 -10.97 -16.08
C LEU A 173 -4.30 -10.06 -16.04
N GLY A 174 -5.50 -10.60 -15.85
CA GLY A 174 -6.74 -9.84 -15.72
C GLY A 174 -6.74 -8.95 -14.49
N ASN A 175 -6.13 -9.41 -13.39
CA ASN A 175 -5.90 -8.60 -12.19
C ASN A 175 -4.78 -7.55 -12.40
N SER A 176 -3.81 -7.81 -13.28
CA SER A 176 -2.68 -6.94 -13.59
C SER A 176 -2.93 -5.96 -14.76
N ALA A 177 -3.93 -6.21 -15.59
CA ALA A 177 -4.26 -5.44 -16.79
C ALA A 177 -4.88 -4.08 -16.45
N SER A 178 -5.44 -3.91 -15.26
CA SER A 178 -5.79 -2.57 -14.74
C SER A 178 -4.57 -1.68 -14.47
N GLN A 179 -3.34 -2.21 -14.50
CA GLN A 179 -2.10 -1.44 -14.28
C GLN A 179 -1.12 -1.44 -15.47
N SER A 180 -1.32 -2.27 -16.51
CA SER A 180 -0.26 -2.58 -17.49
C SER A 180 -0.71 -2.53 -18.96
N LEU A 181 -1.54 -1.57 -19.35
CA LEU A 181 -2.05 -1.46 -20.73
C LEU A 181 -1.05 -0.86 -21.76
N GLU A 182 0.27 -1.01 -21.57
CA GLU A 182 1.26 -0.38 -22.46
C GLU A 182 2.37 -1.32 -23.01
N LEU A 183 2.20 -2.65 -23.02
CA LEU A 183 3.25 -3.55 -23.55
C LEU A 183 2.74 -4.78 -24.32
N VAL A 184 1.69 -4.64 -25.14
CA VAL A 184 1.30 -5.70 -26.09
C VAL A 184 1.84 -5.37 -27.48
N ARG A 185 2.70 -6.25 -28.02
CA ARG A 185 3.17 -6.18 -29.42
C ARG A 185 1.99 -6.44 -30.38
N SER A 186 1.84 -5.58 -31.37
CA SER A 186 0.73 -5.57 -32.33
C SER A 186 0.95 -6.37 -33.62
N ALA A 187 2.04 -7.14 -33.73
CA ALA A 187 2.33 -7.95 -34.93
C ALA A 187 2.98 -9.29 -34.57
N ALA A 188 2.60 -10.34 -35.29
CA ALA A 188 3.15 -11.69 -35.17
C ALA A 188 4.62 -11.73 -35.62
N ALA A 189 5.43 -12.57 -34.98
CA ALA A 189 6.81 -12.79 -35.37
C ALA A 189 6.87 -13.51 -36.72
N GLU A 190 7.52 -12.90 -37.70
CA GLU A 190 7.73 -13.46 -39.02
C GLU A 190 8.83 -14.54 -38.95
N ILE A 191 8.46 -15.79 -39.25
CA ILE A 191 9.42 -16.89 -39.33
C ILE A 191 10.18 -16.72 -40.65
N LEU A 192 11.46 -16.35 -40.55
CA LEU A 192 12.39 -16.39 -41.68
C LEU A 192 12.38 -17.80 -42.27
N LYS A 193 11.82 -17.91 -43.46
CA LYS A 193 11.84 -19.13 -44.26
C LYS A 193 13.31 -19.45 -44.57
N GLU A 194 13.76 -20.60 -44.09
CA GLU A 194 15.09 -21.13 -44.35
C GLU A 194 15.35 -21.11 -45.87
N PRO A 195 16.48 -20.56 -46.34
CA PRO A 195 16.76 -20.49 -47.76
C PRO A 195 16.91 -21.91 -48.33
N PRO A 196 16.48 -22.16 -49.57
CA PRO A 196 16.56 -23.49 -50.16
C PRO A 196 18.02 -23.90 -50.29
N ASP A 197 18.31 -25.14 -49.91
CA ASP A 197 19.61 -25.81 -49.97
C ASP A 197 20.48 -25.29 -51.11
N GLY A 198 21.61 -24.70 -50.74
CA GLY A 198 22.70 -24.42 -51.67
C GLY A 198 23.22 -25.74 -52.23
N ASP A 199 23.26 -25.81 -53.56
CA ASP A 199 23.85 -26.90 -54.34
C ASP A 199 25.22 -27.33 -53.74
N PRO A 200 25.43 -28.61 -53.36
CA PRO A 200 26.68 -29.10 -52.78
C PRO A 200 27.91 -29.00 -53.69
N THR A 201 27.78 -28.52 -54.93
CA THR A 201 28.85 -28.60 -55.94
C THR A 201 29.59 -27.28 -56.24
N ALA A 202 29.30 -26.19 -55.52
CA ALA A 202 30.03 -24.93 -55.71
C ALA A 202 31.44 -24.96 -55.03
N PRO A 203 32.55 -24.73 -55.76
CA PRO A 203 33.88 -24.68 -55.17
C PRO A 203 34.06 -23.45 -54.25
N PRO A 204 34.87 -23.55 -53.18
CA PRO A 204 35.07 -22.44 -52.26
C PRO A 204 35.83 -21.28 -52.93
N GLU A 205 35.18 -20.13 -53.04
CA GLU A 205 35.83 -18.87 -53.41
C GLU A 205 36.83 -18.46 -52.32
N ARG A 206 38.09 -18.30 -52.73
CA ARG A 206 39.16 -17.79 -51.87
C ARG A 206 39.00 -16.28 -51.70
N PRO A 207 39.13 -15.73 -50.48
CA PRO A 207 39.12 -14.28 -50.30
C PRO A 207 40.41 -13.67 -50.87
N ALA A 208 40.23 -12.66 -51.73
CA ALA A 208 41.30 -11.82 -52.26
C ALA A 208 41.71 -10.72 -51.24
N PRO A 209 42.93 -10.17 -51.33
CA PRO A 209 43.63 -9.46 -50.24
C PRO A 209 43.07 -8.08 -49.88
#